data_AF-A0A3D1LQI0-F1
#
_entry.id   AF-A0A3D1LQI0-F1
#
_cell.length_a   1.000
_cell.length_b   1.000
_cell.length_c   1.000
_cell.angle_alpha   90.00
_cell.angle_beta   90.00
_cell.angle_gamma   90.00
#
_symmetry.space_group_name_H-M   'P 1'
#
loop_
_entity.id
_entity.type
_entity.pdbx_description
1 polymer ?
#
loop_
_entity_poly.entity_id
_entity_poly.type
_entity_poly.pdbx_seq_one_letter_code
_entity_poly.pdbx_strand_id
1 'polypeptide(L)' 'LSQDKFADLVGISVGTLRNWEQGRRKPEGPARVLLQVASRHPEALLDIGREQPKRADRSPSHSTGRAKKLRAA' A
#
# COMPACT_ATOMS: atom_id res chain seq x y z
N LEU A 1 7.44 2.34 12.50
CA LEU A 1 7.56 2.40 11.03
C LEU A 1 6.63 3.50 10.52
N SER A 2 7.01 4.31 9.52
CA SER A 2 6.05 5.27 8.92
C SER A 2 5.01 4.53 8.08
N GLN A 3 3.83 5.15 7.87
CA GLN A 3 2.77 4.60 7.02
C GLN A 3 3.27 4.30 5.61
N ASP A 4 4.05 5.21 5.01
CA ASP A 4 4.60 5.04 3.66
C ASP A 4 5.51 3.81 3.60
N LYS A 5 6.42 3.69 4.57
CA LYS A 5 7.35 2.55 4.60
C LYS A 5 6.64 1.23 4.86
N PHE A 6 5.59 1.21 5.69
CA PHE A 6 4.78 0.00 5.87
C PHE A 6 4.02 -0.37 4.59
N ALA A 7 3.39 0.62 3.95
CA ALA A 7 2.65 0.43 2.71
C ALA A 7 3.56 -0.12 1.60
N ASP A 8 4.79 0.39 1.49
CA ASP A 8 5.79 -0.09 0.56
C ASP A 8 6.20 -1.55 0.83
N LEU A 9 6.45 -1.91 2.09
CA LEU A 9 6.83 -3.29 2.46
C LEU A 9 5.70 -4.29 2.18
N VAL A 10 4.45 -3.89 2.38
CA VAL A 10 3.26 -4.73 2.12
C VAL A 10 2.86 -4.69 0.64
N GLY A 11 3.39 -3.75 -0.15
CA GLY A 11 3.11 -3.62 -1.59
C GLY A 11 1.75 -2.98 -1.90
N ILE A 12 1.28 -2.06 -1.06
CA ILE A 12 0.03 -1.32 -1.25
C ILE A 12 0.26 0.19 -1.26
N SER A 13 -0.72 0.96 -1.75
CA SER A 13 -0.65 2.42 -1.62
C SER A 13 -0.82 2.87 -0.17
N VAL A 14 -0.19 3.99 0.21
CA VAL A 14 -0.45 4.63 1.51
C VAL A 14 -1.93 5.04 1.65
N GLY A 15 -2.60 5.38 0.55
CA GLY A 15 -4.04 5.66 0.53
C GLY A 15 -4.89 4.44 0.91
N THR A 16 -4.52 3.24 0.46
CA THR A 16 -5.16 1.98 0.85
C THR A 16 -5.00 1.75 2.35
N LEU A 17 -3.78 1.87 2.87
CA LEU A 17 -3.49 1.73 4.30
C LEU A 17 -4.31 2.69 5.15
N ARG A 18 -4.33 3.98 4.79
CA ARG A 18 -5.11 5.01 5.49
C ARG A 18 -6.61 4.70 5.49
N ASN A 19 -7.15 4.22 4.36
CA ASN A 19 -8.56 3.82 4.30
C ASN A 19 -8.88 2.66 5.25
N TRP A 20 -7.94 1.74 5.48
CA TRP A 20 -8.09 0.66 6.45
C TRP A 20 -8.00 1.14 7.89
N GLU A 21 -6.95 1.90 8.22
CA GLU A 21 -6.74 2.43 9.58
C GLU A 21 -7.88 3.34 10.04
N GLN A 22 -8.47 4.11 9.12
CA GLN A 22 -9.63 4.96 9.40
C GLN A 22 -10.97 4.20 9.37
N GLY A 23 -10.97 2.90 9.10
CA GLY A 23 -12.19 2.08 9.04
C GLY A 23 -13.10 2.37 7.84
N ARG A 24 -12.67 3.20 6.87
CA ARG A 24 -13.43 3.49 5.65
C ARG A 24 -13.56 2.27 4.75
N ARG A 25 -12.57 1.36 4.80
CA ARG A 25 -12.57 0.04 4.16
C ARG A 25 -11.96 -0.99 5.09
N LYS A 26 -12.21 -2.27 4.81
CA LYS A 26 -11.57 -3.38 5.51
C LYS A 26 -10.64 -4.14 4.56
N PRO A 27 -9.51 -4.65 5.04
CA PRO A 27 -8.69 -5.58 4.26
C PRO A 27 -9.44 -6.90 4.11
N GLU A 28 -9.44 -7.45 2.89
CA GLU A 28 -10.15 -8.69 2.54
C GLU A 28 -9.23 -9.64 1.77
N GLY A 29 -9.62 -10.92 1.71
CA GLY A 29 -8.89 -11.94 0.97
C GLY A 29 -7.40 -12.02 1.35
N PRO A 30 -6.47 -12.03 0.38
CA PRO A 30 -5.04 -12.12 0.64
C PRO A 30 -4.50 -11.00 1.55
N ALA A 31 -5.02 -9.78 1.45
CA ALA A 31 -4.55 -8.66 2.27
C ALA A 31 -4.79 -8.91 3.76
N ARG A 32 -5.94 -9.49 4.13
CA ARG A 32 -6.23 -9.85 5.52
C ARG A 32 -5.26 -10.90 6.06
N VAL A 33 -4.97 -11.92 5.27
CA VAL A 33 -4.04 -12.99 5.66
C VAL A 33 -2.62 -12.44 5.80
N LEU A 34 -2.17 -11.62 4.84
CA LEU A 34 -0.84 -11.00 4.88
C LEU A 34 -0.67 -10.06 6.08
N LEU A 35 -1.70 -9.27 6.43
CA LEU A 35 -1.66 -8.44 7.64
C LEU A 35 -1.58 -9.29 8.91
N GLN A 36 -2.27 -10.44 8.95
CA GLN A 36 -2.17 -11.37 10.07
C GLN A 36 -0.77 -12.02 10.17
N VAL A 37 -0.17 -12.37 9.03
CA VAL A 37 1.23 -12.84 8.98
C VAL A 37 2.17 -11.75 9.45
N ALA A 38 2.06 -10.53 8.93
CA ALA A 38 2.87 -9.38 9.35
C ALA A 38 2.75 -9.06 10.84
N SER A 39 1.56 -9.26 11.42
CA SER A 39 1.32 -9.08 12.86
C SER A 39 2.02 -10.15 13.72
N ARG A 40 2.22 -11.37 13.19
CA ARG A 40 2.86 -12.48 13.91
C ARG A 40 4.36 -12.60 13.63
N HIS A 41 4.76 -12.18 12.44
CA HIS A 41 6.10 -12.30 11.89
C HIS A 41 6.55 -10.96 11.29
N PRO A 42 6.73 -9.90 12.11
CA PRO A 42 7.16 -8.59 11.63
C PRO A 42 8.55 -8.62 10.95
N GLU A 43 9.40 -9.57 11.32
CA GLU A 43 10.71 -9.82 10.71
C GLU A 43 10.61 -10.09 9.20
N ALA A 44 9.56 -10.79 8.75
CA ALA A 44 9.36 -11.07 7.33
C ALA A 44 9.23 -9.79 6.50
N LEU A 45 8.59 -8.74 7.02
CA LEU A 45 8.52 -7.44 6.34
C LEU A 45 9.88 -6.74 6.32
N LEU A 46 10.66 -6.86 7.39
CA LEU A 46 11.99 -6.24 7.48
C LEU A 46 12.99 -6.90 6.54
N ASP A 47 12.91 -8.23 6.39
CA ASP A 47 13.76 -8.99 5.47
C ASP A 47 13.43 -8.66 4.01
N ILE A 48 12.15 -8.54 3.66
CA ILE A 48 11.75 -8.02 2.34
C ILE A 48 12.36 -6.63 2.11
N GLY A 49 12.33 -5.74 3.10
CA GLY A 49 12.90 -4.39 2.99
C GLY A 49 14.41 -4.34 2.79
N ARG A 50 15.15 -5.37 3.22
CA ARG A 50 16.60 -5.51 3.02
C ARG A 50 16.93 -5.99 1.61
N GLU A 51 16.05 -6.80 1.02
CA GLU A 51 16.24 -7.43 -0.29
C GLU A 51 15.68 -6.61 -1.47
N GLN A 52 14.96 -5.50 -1.23
CA GLN A 52 14.49 -4.65 -2.33
C GLN A 52 15.68 -3.90 -2.95
N PRO A 53 16.16 -4.24 -4.16
CA PRO A 53 17.08 -3.36 -4.88
C PRO A 53 16.36 -2.02 -5.07
N LYS A 54 17.10 -0.91 -4.88
CA LYS A 54 16.57 0.44 -5.02
C LYS A 54 15.82 0.54 -6.35
N ARG A 55 14.49 0.60 -6.29
CA ARG A 55 13.61 0.78 -7.45
C ARG A 55 13.86 2.16 -8.03
N ALA A 56 14.89 2.29 -8.85
CA ALA A 56 15.29 3.53 -9.51
C ALA A 56 14.28 4.01 -10.58
N ASP A 57 13.16 3.29 -10.81
CA ASP A 57 12.29 3.57 -11.96
C ASP A 57 10.81 3.20 -11.74
N ARG A 58 10.20 3.58 -10.62
CA ARG A 58 8.73 3.60 -10.54
C ARG A 58 8.27 4.98 -10.13
N SER A 59 7.97 5.80 -11.14
CA SER A 59 7.18 7.03 -11.00
C SER A 59 5.96 6.76 -10.12
N PRO A 60 5.59 7.68 -9.20
CA PRO A 60 4.44 7.50 -8.32
C PRO A 60 3.16 7.66 -9.15
N SER A 61 2.72 6.58 -9.80
CA SER A 61 1.35 6.48 -10.31
C SER A 61 0.42 6.20 -9.12
N HIS A 62 0.14 7.25 -8.36
CA HIS A 62 -1.07 7.34 -7.54
C HIS A 62 -2.07 8.26 -8.25
N SER A 63 -2.32 8.04 -9.55
CA SER A 63 -3.48 8.60 -10.22
C SER A 63 -4.71 7.77 -9.85
N THR A 64 -5.35 8.13 -8.73
CA THR A 64 -6.72 7.70 -8.50
C THR A 64 -7.58 8.39 -9.54
N GLY A 65 -8.05 7.62 -10.53
CA GLY A 65 -8.90 8.12 -11.59
C GLY A 65 -10.17 8.79 -11.06
N ARG A 66 -10.29 10.09 -11.28
CA ARG A 66 -11.57 10.74 -11.57
C ARG A 66 -11.36 11.90 -12.55
N ALA A 67 -11.03 11.55 -13.79
CA ALA A 67 -11.31 12.41 -14.93
C ALA A 67 -12.70 12.03 -15.47
N LYS A 68 -13.77 12.64 -14.93
CA LYS A 68 -14.98 12.84 -15.75
C LYS A 68 -14.79 14.18 -16.47
N LYS A 69 -14.61 14.05 -17.78
CA LYS A 69 -14.45 15.09 -18.79
C LYS A 69 -15.36 16.30 -18.52
N LEU A 70 -14.76 17.48 -18.52
CA LEU A 70 -15.37 18.67 -19.10
C LEU A 70 -15.71 18.37 -20.56
N ARG A 71 -16.97 18.61 -20.96
CA ARG A 71 -17.28 19.06 -22.32
C ARG A 71 -18.19 20.27 -22.19
N ALA A 72 -17.73 21.35 -22.79
CA ALA A 72 -18.48 22.55 -23.09
C ALA A 72 -19.53 22.26 -24.18
N ALA A 73 -20.72 22.83 -24.01
CA ALA A 73 -21.60 23.42 -25.02
C ALA A 73 -22.64 24.26 -24.27
#